data_AF-A0A0Q9N3F7-F1
#
_entry.id   AF-A0A0Q9N3F7-F1
#
_cell.length_a   1.000
_cell.length_b   1.000
_cell.length_c   1.000
_cell.angle_alpha   90.00
_cell.angle_beta   90.00
_cell.angle_gamma   90.00
#
_symmetry.space_group_name_H-M   'P 1'
#
loop_
_entity.id
_entity.type
_entity.pdbx_description
1 polymer ?
#
loop_
_entity_poly.entity_id
_entity_poly.type
_entity_poly.pdbx_seq_one_letter_code
_entity_poly.pdbx_strand_id
1 'polypeptide(L)'
;MKIIACPATRKITLQQRLTQLQNKFIVFLADNRGRDLVNQNGLIREVNESSLVVQAENGRLIRHNFSDIGKYDFPDLVPNRELNFLAFIKTKNQGEFNGPLVRIGTDFIEITGVDNSGEQPIDLTLIIPRREIIRIECEREGGE
;
A
#
# COMPACT_ATOMS: atom_id res chain seq x y z
N MET A 1 7.84 -10.96 22.97
CA MET A 1 7.89 -10.63 21.52
C MET A 1 9.34 -10.51 21.09
N LYS A 2 9.69 -11.06 19.94
CA LYS A 2 11.06 -11.02 19.40
C LYS A 2 11.04 -10.15 18.15
N ILE A 3 11.73 -9.01 18.21
CA ILE A 3 12.00 -8.19 17.03
C ILE A 3 12.82 -9.04 16.07
N ILE A 4 12.36 -9.12 14.82
CA ILE A 4 13.04 -9.85 13.75
C ILE A 4 13.44 -8.88 12.64
N ALA A 5 14.31 -9.34 11.74
CA ALA A 5 14.58 -8.59 10.53
C ALA A 5 13.33 -8.56 9.64
N CYS A 6 12.99 -7.36 9.14
CA CYS A 6 11.97 -7.23 8.11
C CYS A 6 12.34 -7.99 6.82
N PRO A 7 11.35 -8.34 5.98
CA PRO A 7 11.60 -8.92 4.66
C PRO A 7 12.62 -8.10 3.88
N ALA A 8 13.51 -8.78 3.15
CA ALA A 8 14.52 -8.13 2.33
C ALA A 8 13.86 -7.20 1.28
N THR A 9 14.53 -6.07 0.99
CA THR A 9 14.10 -5.18 -0.08
C THR A 9 14.15 -5.91 -1.42
N ARG A 10 13.03 -5.89 -2.16
CA ARG A 10 12.93 -6.39 -3.52
C ARG A 10 13.38 -5.31 -4.50
N LYS A 11 14.13 -5.69 -5.53
CA LYS A 11 14.53 -4.81 -6.64
C LYS A 11 13.37 -4.54 -7.60
N ILE A 12 12.29 -3.96 -7.09
CA ILE A 12 11.10 -3.55 -7.84
C ILE A 12 10.78 -2.10 -7.48
N THR A 13 10.42 -1.29 -8.48
CA THR A 13 9.95 0.09 -8.27
C THR A 13 8.43 0.15 -8.09
N LEU A 14 7.92 1.26 -7.59
CA LEU A 14 6.48 1.50 -7.47
C LEU A 14 5.79 1.42 -8.84
N GLN A 15 6.40 2.02 -9.86
CA GLN A 15 5.90 1.93 -11.23
C GLN A 15 5.74 0.46 -11.67
N GLN A 16 6.82 -0.34 -11.58
CA GLN A 16 6.78 -1.75 -11.97
C GLN A 16 5.74 -2.54 -11.18
N ARG A 17 5.60 -2.22 -9.89
CA ARG A 17 4.59 -2.81 -9.02
C ARG A 17 3.17 -2.47 -9.47
N LEU A 18 2.90 -1.21 -9.80
CA LEU A 18 1.59 -0.75 -10.26
C LEU A 18 1.26 -1.22 -11.67
N THR A 19 2.26 -1.35 -12.56
CA THR A 19 2.07 -1.92 -13.91
C THR A 19 1.52 -3.33 -13.85
N GLN A 20 1.89 -4.12 -12.83
CA GLN A 20 1.30 -5.46 -12.60
C GLN A 20 -0.18 -5.40 -12.21
N LEU A 21 -0.68 -4.23 -11.81
CA LEU A 21 -2.08 -3.97 -11.44
C LEU A 21 -2.84 -3.25 -12.55
N GLN A 22 -2.24 -3.07 -13.71
CA GLN A 22 -2.96 -2.53 -14.85
C GLN A 22 -4.12 -3.46 -15.21
N ASN A 23 -5.28 -2.87 -15.50
CA ASN A 23 -6.57 -3.51 -15.68
C ASN A 23 -7.13 -4.21 -14.43
N LYS A 24 -6.65 -3.85 -13.23
CA LYS A 24 -7.24 -4.24 -11.95
C LYS A 24 -8.05 -3.10 -11.33
N PHE A 25 -9.02 -3.49 -10.50
CA PHE A 25 -9.84 -2.55 -9.75
C PHE A 25 -9.10 -2.03 -8.52
N ILE A 26 -9.14 -0.72 -8.35
CA ILE A 26 -8.73 0.00 -7.15
C ILE A 26 -10.00 0.43 -6.42
N VAL A 27 -10.14 0.07 -5.14
CA VAL A 27 -11.32 0.44 -4.36
C VAL A 27 -11.17 1.86 -3.82
N PHE A 28 -9.93 2.26 -3.53
CA PHE A 28 -9.63 3.51 -2.87
C PHE A 28 -8.29 4.08 -3.34
N LEU A 29 -8.22 5.39 -3.55
CA LEU A 29 -6.97 6.12 -3.73
C LEU A 29 -7.07 7.43 -2.95
N ALA A 30 -6.08 7.72 -2.12
CA ALA A 30 -5.97 8.99 -1.42
C ALA A 30 -4.58 9.58 -1.57
N ASP A 31 -4.52 10.90 -1.46
CA ASP A 31 -3.27 11.62 -1.53
C ASP A 31 -2.46 11.52 -0.22
N ASN A 32 -1.26 12.07 -0.20
CA ASN A 32 -0.41 12.12 1.01
C ASN A 32 -1.04 12.87 2.20
N ARG A 33 -2.10 13.65 1.98
CA ARG A 33 -2.85 14.35 3.03
C ARG A 33 -4.10 13.57 3.47
N GLY A 34 -4.29 12.37 2.94
CA GLY A 34 -5.47 11.56 3.21
C GLY A 34 -6.74 12.06 2.52
N ARG A 35 -6.63 12.91 1.49
CA ARG A 35 -7.78 13.34 0.70
C ARG A 35 -8.04 12.32 -0.39
N ASP A 36 -9.28 11.88 -0.52
CA ASP A 36 -9.69 10.94 -1.54
C ASP A 36 -9.44 11.51 -2.93
N LEU A 37 -8.61 10.81 -3.69
CA LEU A 37 -8.36 11.02 -5.11
C LEU A 37 -9.34 10.20 -5.96
N VAL A 38 -9.69 9.01 -5.47
CA VAL A 38 -10.71 8.10 -5.99
C VAL A 38 -11.42 7.48 -4.79
N ASN A 39 -12.72 7.76 -4.63
CA ASN A 39 -13.55 7.28 -3.52
C ASN A 39 -14.59 6.22 -3.93
N GLN A 40 -14.49 5.69 -5.15
CA GLN A 40 -15.41 4.72 -5.74
C GLN A 40 -14.62 3.83 -6.72
N ASN A 41 -15.00 2.56 -6.87
CA ASN A 41 -14.21 1.56 -7.58
C ASN A 41 -13.70 2.10 -8.93
N GLY A 42 -12.38 2.19 -9.06
CA GLY A 42 -11.71 2.64 -10.28
C GLY A 42 -11.05 1.48 -10.99
N LEU A 43 -10.92 1.55 -12.32
CA LEU A 43 -10.11 0.61 -13.10
C LEU A 43 -8.80 1.28 -13.50
N ILE A 44 -7.65 0.70 -13.14
CA ILE A 44 -6.37 1.19 -13.66
C ILE A 44 -6.30 0.89 -15.15
N ARG A 45 -6.32 1.92 -15.99
CA ARG A 45 -6.21 1.78 -17.44
C ARG A 45 -4.77 1.81 -17.89
N GLU A 46 -3.99 2.72 -17.32
CA GLU A 46 -2.63 2.99 -17.75
C GLU A 46 -1.73 3.25 -16.55
N VAL A 47 -0.49 2.77 -16.64
CA VAL A 47 0.58 3.06 -15.69
C VAL A 47 1.77 3.58 -16.49
N ASN A 48 2.00 4.88 -16.36
CA ASN A 48 3.10 5.60 -16.99
C ASN A 48 4.30 5.68 -16.04
N GLU A 49 5.39 6.31 -16.47
CA GLU A 49 6.63 6.42 -15.68
C GLU A 49 6.43 7.07 -14.30
N SER A 50 5.57 8.07 -14.21
CA SER A 50 5.37 8.86 -12.97
C SER A 50 3.90 9.02 -12.55
N SER A 51 2.98 8.37 -13.27
CA SER A 51 1.54 8.55 -13.04
C SER A 51 0.75 7.30 -13.42
N LEU A 52 -0.45 7.19 -12.87
CA LEU A 52 -1.45 6.21 -13.29
C LEU A 52 -2.71 6.92 -13.77
N VAL A 53 -3.45 6.26 -14.65
CA VAL A 53 -4.77 6.69 -15.11
C VAL A 53 -5.81 5.71 -14.59
N VAL A 54 -6.74 6.22 -13.79
CA VAL A 54 -7.89 5.47 -13.28
C VAL A 54 -9.12 5.89 -14.04
N GLN A 55 -9.85 4.91 -14.55
CA GLN A 55 -11.22 5.12 -15.01
C GLN A 55 -12.16 4.99 -13.81
N ALA A 56 -12.80 6.09 -13.42
CA ALA A 56 -13.84 6.08 -12.39
C ALA A 56 -15.12 5.39 -12.89
N GLU A 57 -16.03 5.03 -11.98
CA GLU A 57 -17.31 4.37 -12.30
C GLU A 57 -18.15 5.15 -13.34
N ASN A 58 -18.08 6.48 -13.31
CA ASN A 58 -18.75 7.35 -14.28
C ASN A 58 -18.07 7.41 -15.68
N GLY A 59 -17.05 6.58 -15.90
CA GLY A 59 -16.30 6.49 -17.16
C GLY A 59 -15.20 7.53 -17.34
N ARG A 60 -15.08 8.53 -16.45
CA ARG A 60 -14.03 9.57 -16.55
C ARG A 60 -12.66 8.99 -16.27
N LEU A 61 -11.68 9.41 -17.07
CA LEU A 61 -10.27 9.10 -16.85
C LEU A 61 -9.64 10.19 -15.98
N ILE A 62 -9.06 9.78 -14.86
CA ILE A 62 -8.40 10.65 -13.89
C ILE A 62 -6.95 10.23 -13.80
N ARG A 63 -6.05 11.19 -13.98
CA ARG A 63 -4.60 10.97 -13.85
C ARG A 63 -4.15 11.33 -12.44
N HIS A 64 -3.37 10.44 -11.83
CA HIS A 64 -2.77 10.64 -10.52
C HIS A 64 -1.26 10.46 -10.61
N ASN A 65 -0.48 11.44 -10.14
CA ASN A 65 0.97 11.29 -10.06
C ASN A 65 1.33 10.40 -8.88
N PHE A 66 2.35 9.55 -9.02
CA PHE A 66 2.85 8.73 -7.92
C PHE A 66 3.31 9.58 -6.72
N SER A 67 3.77 10.81 -6.98
CA SER A 67 4.16 11.75 -5.93
C SER A 67 3.02 12.16 -5.02
N ASP A 68 1.78 12.10 -5.53
CA ASP A 68 0.60 12.62 -4.84
C ASP A 68 -0.10 11.50 -4.08
N ILE A 69 0.05 10.25 -4.51
CA ILE A 69 -0.57 9.06 -3.92
C ILE A 69 0.08 8.77 -2.57
N GLY A 70 -0.74 8.82 -1.53
CA GLY A 70 -0.33 8.48 -0.16
C GLY A 70 -0.92 7.17 0.33
N LYS A 71 -2.11 6.80 -0.11
CA LYS A 71 -2.79 5.57 0.30
C LYS A 71 -3.61 5.04 -0.86
N TYR A 72 -3.80 3.74 -0.91
CA TYR A 72 -4.76 3.12 -1.80
C TYR A 72 -5.30 1.83 -1.22
N ASP A 73 -6.27 1.23 -1.90
CA ASP A 73 -6.70 -0.14 -1.63
C ASP A 73 -6.94 -0.92 -2.93
N PHE A 74 -6.38 -2.13 -2.99
CA PHE A 74 -6.61 -3.10 -4.06
C PHE A 74 -7.08 -4.43 -3.45
N PRO A 75 -8.35 -4.80 -3.62
CA PRO A 75 -8.89 -6.04 -3.05
C PRO A 75 -8.25 -7.29 -3.69
N ASP A 76 -7.77 -7.19 -4.92
CA ASP A 76 -7.05 -8.27 -5.61
C ASP A 76 -5.64 -8.54 -5.04
N LEU A 77 -5.17 -7.71 -4.10
CA LEU A 77 -3.83 -7.84 -3.52
C LEU A 77 -3.75 -8.60 -2.21
N VAL A 78 -4.89 -8.98 -1.62
CA VAL A 78 -4.94 -9.73 -0.35
C VAL A 78 -4.03 -10.96 -0.49
N PRO A 79 -2.84 -10.97 0.14
CA PRO A 79 -1.92 -12.06 0.02
C PRO A 79 -2.50 -13.30 0.71
N ASN A 80 -2.13 -14.49 0.20
CA ASN A 80 -2.36 -15.75 0.92
C ASN A 80 -1.90 -15.58 2.38
N ARG A 81 -2.81 -15.84 3.31
CA ARG A 81 -2.74 -15.57 4.77
C ARG A 81 -1.64 -16.31 5.55
N GLU A 82 -0.59 -16.80 4.90
CA GLU A 82 0.42 -17.68 5.52
C GLU A 82 1.66 -16.96 6.07
N LEU A 83 1.63 -15.64 6.29
CA LEU A 83 2.77 -14.88 6.81
C LEU A 83 2.51 -14.38 8.23
N ASN A 84 3.28 -14.93 9.18
CA ASN A 84 3.16 -14.74 10.62
C ASN A 84 3.95 -13.52 11.15
N PHE A 85 3.93 -12.37 10.45
CA PHE A 85 4.79 -11.22 10.82
C PHE A 85 4.02 -9.92 10.93
N LEU A 86 4.07 -9.25 12.08
CA LEU A 86 3.49 -7.92 12.26
C LEU A 86 4.54 -6.86 11.93
N ALA A 87 4.29 -6.05 10.90
CA ALA A 87 5.12 -4.91 10.56
C ALA A 87 4.54 -3.63 11.17
N PHE A 88 5.39 -2.81 11.78
CA PHE A 88 5.08 -1.47 12.23
C PHE A 88 5.81 -0.46 11.34
N ILE A 89 5.08 0.48 10.76
CA ILE A 89 5.60 1.51 9.86
C ILE A 89 5.24 2.88 10.42
N LYS A 90 6.25 3.70 10.68
CA LYS A 90 6.08 5.11 11.02
C LYS A 90 6.39 5.98 9.81
N THR A 91 5.44 6.85 9.46
CA THR A 91 5.56 7.77 8.33
C THR A 91 5.72 9.23 8.78
N LYS A 92 6.20 10.09 7.88
CA LYS A 92 6.38 11.53 8.11
C LYS A 92 5.06 12.27 8.27
N ASN A 93 4.09 11.96 7.40
CA ASN A 93 2.89 12.76 7.25
C ASN A 93 1.57 11.98 7.50
N GLN A 94 1.62 10.66 7.59
CA GLN A 94 0.42 9.82 7.57
C GLN A 94 0.18 9.03 8.86
N GLY A 95 1.07 9.19 9.86
CA GLY A 95 1.00 8.50 11.14
C GLY A 95 1.73 7.16 11.14
N GLU A 96 1.23 6.25 11.97
CA GLU A 96 1.76 4.91 12.20
C GLU A 96 0.78 3.87 11.67
N PHE A 97 1.31 2.82 11.05
CA PHE A 97 0.54 1.72 10.48
C PHE A 97 1.10 0.41 11.01
N ASN A 98 0.23 -0.53 11.35
CA ASN A 98 0.59 -1.90 11.64
C ASN A 98 -0.18 -2.86 10.74
N GLY A 99 0.47 -3.93 10.30
CA GLY A 99 -0.16 -4.90 9.42
C GLY A 99 0.64 -6.20 9.32
N PRO A 100 -0.03 -7.34 9.14
CA PRO A 100 0.58 -8.67 9.12
C PRO A 100 1.45 -8.96 7.87
N LEU A 101 1.48 -8.03 6.91
CA LEU A 101 2.08 -8.27 5.61
C LEU A 101 2.81 -7.02 5.17
N VAL A 102 4.12 -7.13 4.96
CA VAL A 102 4.94 -6.03 4.46
C VAL A 102 5.78 -6.47 3.27
N ARG A 103 5.84 -5.61 2.24
CA ARG A 103 6.72 -5.74 1.10
C ARG A 103 7.52 -4.46 0.93
N ILE A 104 8.83 -4.60 0.90
CA ILE A 104 9.73 -3.46 0.77
C ILE A 104 10.24 -3.42 -0.67
N GLY A 105 9.82 -2.42 -1.43
CA GLY A 105 10.33 -2.11 -2.76
C GLY A 105 11.52 -1.14 -2.71
N THR A 106 12.02 -0.77 -3.88
CA THR A 106 13.18 0.14 -4.00
C THR A 106 12.83 1.55 -3.52
N ASP A 107 11.64 2.03 -3.89
CA ASP A 107 11.11 3.38 -3.67
C ASP A 107 9.75 3.39 -2.95
N PHE A 108 9.26 2.24 -2.49
CA PHE A 108 8.00 2.11 -1.76
C PHE A 108 8.02 1.01 -0.69
N ILE A 109 7.04 1.05 0.21
CA ILE A 109 6.66 -0.05 1.09
C ILE A 109 5.17 -0.31 0.90
N GLU A 110 4.80 -1.58 0.79
CA GLU A 110 3.42 -2.02 0.79
C GLU A 110 3.13 -2.73 2.10
N ILE A 111 2.03 -2.39 2.77
CA ILE A 111 1.55 -3.03 3.98
C ILE A 111 0.09 -3.44 3.81
N THR A 112 -0.25 -4.69 4.09
CA THR A 112 -1.62 -5.23 3.95
C THR A 112 -2.18 -5.65 5.30
N GLY A 113 -3.50 -5.53 5.46
CA GLY A 113 -4.22 -5.86 6.69
C GLY A 113 -4.04 -4.75 7.73
N VAL A 114 -4.06 -3.50 7.27
CA VAL A 114 -3.72 -2.36 8.11
C VAL A 114 -4.83 -2.10 9.11
N ASP A 115 -4.47 -2.19 10.39
CA ASP A 115 -5.29 -1.73 11.50
C ASP A 115 -4.88 -0.29 11.82
N ASN A 116 -5.84 0.65 11.79
CA ASN A 116 -5.62 2.03 12.21
C ASN A 116 -6.31 2.35 13.56
N SER A 117 -7.03 1.39 14.16
CA SER A 117 -8.01 1.67 15.23
C SER A 117 -8.16 0.59 16.32
N GLY A 118 -7.51 -0.57 16.24
CA GLY A 118 -7.75 -1.69 17.15
C GLY A 118 -9.07 -2.42 16.92
N GLU A 119 -9.75 -2.14 15.80
CA GLU A 119 -10.94 -2.86 15.35
C GLU A 119 -10.58 -3.65 14.09
N GLN A 120 -11.21 -4.82 13.93
CA GLN A 120 -10.86 -5.91 12.99
C GLN A 120 -10.07 -5.48 11.75
N PRO A 121 -8.97 -6.19 11.39
CA PRO A 121 -8.12 -5.83 10.27
C PRO A 121 -8.97 -5.69 9.01
N ILE A 122 -9.06 -4.46 8.51
CA ILE A 122 -9.66 -4.22 7.21
C ILE A 122 -8.63 -4.76 6.21
N ASP A 123 -9.08 -5.52 5.20
CA ASP A 123 -8.24 -6.08 4.12
C ASP A 123 -7.68 -4.96 3.19
N LEU A 124 -7.25 -3.84 3.77
CA LEU A 124 -6.63 -2.70 3.09
C LEU A 124 -5.17 -2.99 2.80
N THR A 125 -4.75 -2.73 1.58
CA THR A 125 -3.32 -2.73 1.20
C THR A 125 -2.84 -1.31 0.92
N LEU A 126 -2.04 -0.74 1.82
CA LEU A 126 -1.42 0.57 1.64
C LEU A 126 -0.08 0.45 0.93
N ILE A 127 0.17 1.27 -0.10
CA ILE A 127 1.54 1.62 -0.49
C ILE A 127 1.91 2.99 0.02
N ILE A 128 3.09 3.04 0.64
CA ILE A 128 3.71 4.22 1.21
C ILE A 128 5.02 4.47 0.45
N PRO A 129 5.22 5.65 -0.14
CA PRO A 129 6.50 6.00 -0.77
C PRO A 129 7.65 5.91 0.25
N ARG A 130 8.79 5.34 -0.13
CA ARG A 130 9.91 5.08 0.80
C ARG A 130 10.48 6.38 1.39
N ARG A 131 10.35 7.50 0.67
CA ARG A 131 10.71 8.85 1.16
C ARG A 131 9.86 9.33 2.35
N GLU A 132 8.66 8.77 2.53
CA GLU A 132 7.74 9.10 3.62
C GLU A 132 8.05 8.29 4.88
N ILE A 133 8.90 7.27 4.81
CA ILE A 133 9.16 6.35 5.91
C ILE A 133 10.18 6.95 6.87
N ILE A 134 9.82 7.00 8.15
CA ILE A 134 10.71 7.32 9.26
C ILE A 134 11.32 6.04 9.82
N ARG A 135 10.49 5.01 10.06
CA ARG A 135 10.90 3.76 10.71
C ARG A 135 10.06 2.59 10.22
N ILE A 136 10.67 1.43 10.15
CA ILE A 136 10.02 0.14 9.87
C ILE A 136 10.56 -0.85 10.91
N GLU A 137 9.66 -1.57 11.54
CA GLU A 137 9.99 -2.65 12.48
C GLU A 137 9.14 -3.86 12.13
N CYS A 138 9.70 -5.05 12.31
CA CYS A 138 8.97 -6.28 12.06
C CYS A 138 9.10 -7.20 13.27
N GLU A 139 7.98 -7.78 13.66
CA GLU A 139 7.87 -8.73 14.74
C GLU A 139 7.25 -10.01 14.22
N ARG A 140 7.59 -11.16 14.82
CA ARG A 140 6.91 -12.42 14.54
C ARG A 140 5.75 -12.58 15.50
N GLU A 141 4.54 -12.79 14.99
CA GLU A 141 3.41 -13.21 15.83
C GLU A 141 3.74 -14.59 16.44
N GLY A 142 3.45 -14.74 17.72
CA GLY A 142 4.00 -15.78 18.59
C GLY A 142 4.03 -17.18 17.98
N GLY A 143 5.23 -17.76 17.88
CA GLY A 143 5.40 -19.20 17.89
C GLY A 143 5.88 -19.58 19.28
N GLU A 144 5.05 -20.32 20.02
CA GLU A 144 5.55 -21.25 21.02
C GLU A 144 6.40 -22.34 20.33
#